data_AF-A0A292S051-F1
#
_entry.id   AF-A0A292S051-F1
#
_cell.length_a   1.000
_cell.length_b   1.000
_cell.length_c   1.000
_cell.angle_alpha   90.00
_cell.angle_beta   90.00
_cell.angle_gamma   90.00
#
_symmetry.space_group_name_H-M   'P 1'
#
loop_
_entity.id
_entity.type
_entity.pdbx_description
1 polymer ?
#
loop_
_entity_poly.entity_id
_entity_poly.type
_entity_poly.pdbx_seq_one_letter_code
_entity_poly.pdbx_strand_id
1 'polypeptide(L)'
;MNSIPYIMNASGWTFFVDGRAVKITPDDVRYTDIVDAVMANDEKTLLRLLKENTTSYIINSVSETIKDYDNLQFVERDENGVITTIASYKTQILPKCLQKKLISLWKSGCTDFTHYFKFIDNLMANPSETSREELYDFLSYQELPITSEGTFIAYKGVGEDMYSLRGNAETRVLQGKVNGHYQIRNNPGDVIEVVVADVDANRNNWCSAGLHVGSYDYAKGFGKRVVAVEVNPQDVVSVPTDCECQKCRVSKYKVLNEIKEAYTSPDVEVDGIDVKECSKDRTPVNVEASDRGIIDEMCSPANISKTREAIERNIQNHFVNREDGTLSPVFLGGPTIIQGTNIAQLCGSVGRKNKISRATMLALVLRLGYSVSTAPGSISRFIVTL
;
A
#
# COMPACT_ATOMS: atom_id res chain seq x y z
N MET A 1 11.24 39.46 -20.14
CA MET A 1 12.14 38.72 -19.24
C MET A 1 13.10 37.95 -20.13
N ASN A 2 14.39 37.92 -19.78
CA ASN A 2 15.41 37.25 -20.59
C ASN A 2 15.30 35.74 -20.35
N SER A 3 14.94 35.00 -21.41
CA SER A 3 14.83 33.53 -21.39
C SER A 3 16.09 32.87 -20.85
N ILE A 4 15.93 31.86 -19.99
CA ILE A 4 17.04 31.02 -19.48
C ILE A 4 17.88 30.49 -20.65
N PRO A 5 19.17 30.86 -20.77
CA PRO A 5 20.02 30.38 -21.86
C PRO A 5 20.32 28.89 -21.73
N TYR A 6 20.33 28.17 -22.86
CA TYR A 6 20.65 26.75 -22.89
C TYR A 6 21.39 26.35 -24.16
N ILE A 7 22.04 25.17 -24.11
CA ILE A 7 22.64 24.46 -25.24
C ILE A 7 22.05 23.06 -25.28
N MET A 8 21.65 22.61 -26.47
CA MET A 8 21.14 21.26 -26.70
C MET A 8 22.10 20.49 -27.61
N ASN A 9 22.36 19.22 -27.28
CA ASN A 9 23.08 18.29 -28.14
C ASN A 9 22.52 16.86 -27.99
N ALA A 10 23.09 15.90 -28.71
CA ALA A 10 22.64 14.50 -28.68
C ALA A 10 22.73 13.82 -27.29
N SER A 11 23.56 14.34 -26.38
CA SER A 11 23.73 13.79 -25.03
C SER A 11 22.85 14.47 -23.97
N GLY A 12 22.06 15.48 -24.35
CA GLY A 12 21.15 16.19 -23.45
C GLY A 12 21.26 17.72 -23.54
N TRP A 13 20.89 18.37 -22.44
CA TRP A 13 20.75 19.82 -22.34
C TRP A 13 21.70 20.39 -21.30
N THR A 14 22.17 21.61 -21.52
CA THR A 14 22.96 22.37 -20.55
C THR A 14 22.38 23.76 -20.42
N PHE A 15 21.88 24.10 -19.23
CA PHE A 15 21.24 25.37 -18.92
C PHE A 15 22.18 26.26 -18.11
N PHE A 16 22.09 27.58 -18.28
CA PHE A 16 22.89 28.55 -17.53
C PHE A 16 21.99 29.32 -16.56
N VAL A 17 22.03 28.94 -15.28
CA VAL A 17 21.19 29.50 -14.22
C VAL A 17 22.05 29.99 -13.07
N ASP A 18 21.82 31.21 -12.58
CA ASP A 18 22.56 31.83 -11.47
C ASP A 18 24.10 31.78 -11.64
N GLY A 19 24.59 31.92 -12.88
CA GLY A 19 26.02 31.87 -13.19
C GLY A 19 26.64 30.46 -13.16
N ARG A 20 25.82 29.40 -13.10
CA ARG A 20 26.26 28.00 -13.14
C ARG A 20 25.68 27.27 -14.35
N ALA A 21 26.46 26.34 -14.89
CA ALA A 21 25.98 25.41 -15.92
C ALA A 21 25.35 24.18 -15.25
N VAL A 22 24.07 23.92 -15.54
CA VAL A 22 23.31 22.75 -15.08
C VAL A 22 23.12 21.81 -16.26
N LYS A 23 23.78 20.65 -16.22
CA LYS A 23 23.66 19.63 -17.26
C LYS A 23 22.57 18.63 -16.90
N ILE A 24 21.69 18.33 -17.86
CA ILE A 24 20.56 17.42 -17.72
C ILE A 24 20.63 16.40 -18.88
N THR A 25 20.71 15.12 -18.54
CA THR A 25 20.79 13.98 -19.48
C THR A 25 19.45 13.24 -19.53
N PRO A 26 19.17 12.46 -20.59
CA PRO A 26 17.92 11.68 -20.69
C PRO A 26 17.62 10.76 -19.50
N ASP A 27 18.66 10.30 -18.80
CA ASP A 27 18.53 9.45 -17.61
C ASP A 27 18.14 10.22 -16.32
N ASP A 28 18.08 11.56 -16.36
CA ASP A 28 17.62 12.36 -15.23
C ASP A 28 16.10 12.27 -15.11
N VAL A 29 15.59 11.94 -13.93
CA VAL A 29 14.13 11.86 -13.66
C VAL A 29 13.37 13.16 -13.99
N ARG A 30 14.04 14.30 -14.00
CA ARG A 30 13.46 15.61 -14.36
C ARG A 30 13.45 15.89 -15.85
N TYR A 31 14.08 15.04 -16.66
CA TYR A 31 14.39 15.33 -18.07
C TYR A 31 13.14 15.71 -18.86
N THR A 32 12.10 14.89 -18.77
CA THR A 32 10.84 15.09 -19.51
C THR A 32 10.17 16.40 -19.12
N ASP A 33 9.99 16.66 -17.83
CA ASP A 33 9.37 17.90 -17.33
C ASP A 33 10.17 19.15 -17.69
N ILE A 34 11.51 19.05 -17.69
CA ILE A 34 12.38 20.15 -18.11
C ILE A 34 12.20 20.42 -19.61
N VAL A 35 12.16 19.38 -20.44
CA VAL A 35 11.92 19.51 -21.87
C VAL A 35 10.54 20.12 -22.13
N ASP A 36 9.51 19.63 -21.45
CA ASP A 36 8.14 20.13 -21.60
C ASP A 36 8.03 21.60 -21.17
N ALA A 37 8.66 22.00 -20.07
CA ALA A 37 8.69 23.40 -19.63
C ALA A 37 9.40 24.31 -20.63
N VAL A 38 10.48 23.85 -21.27
CA VAL A 38 11.13 24.58 -22.35
C VAL A 38 10.19 24.73 -23.54
N MET A 39 9.57 23.63 -23.99
CA MET A 39 8.70 23.63 -25.17
C MET A 39 7.44 24.47 -24.96
N ALA A 40 6.91 24.50 -23.73
CA ALA A 40 5.77 25.34 -23.34
C ALA A 40 6.15 26.80 -23.05
N ASN A 41 7.45 27.15 -23.10
CA ASN A 41 7.99 28.45 -22.71
C ASN A 41 7.60 28.87 -21.27
N ASP A 42 7.49 27.89 -20.36
CA ASP A 42 7.19 28.08 -18.95
C ASP A 42 8.48 28.30 -18.14
N GLU A 43 8.96 29.54 -18.18
CA GLU A 43 10.21 29.94 -17.53
C GLU A 43 10.18 29.76 -16.01
N LYS A 44 9.00 29.88 -15.38
CA LYS A 44 8.85 29.75 -13.93
C LYS A 44 9.04 28.30 -13.50
N THR A 45 8.40 27.37 -14.21
CA THR A 45 8.55 25.94 -13.95
C THR A 45 9.96 25.48 -14.29
N LEU A 46 10.51 25.92 -15.42
CA LEU A 46 11.89 25.60 -15.81
C LEU A 46 12.91 26.05 -14.74
N LEU A 47 12.78 27.28 -14.22
CA LEU A 47 13.67 27.80 -13.19
C LEU A 47 13.57 27.00 -11.88
N ARG A 48 12.36 26.57 -11.50
CA ARG A 48 12.15 25.69 -10.34
C ARG A 48 12.88 24.36 -10.54
N LEU A 49 12.62 23.67 -11.64
CA LEU A 49 13.18 22.34 -11.94
C LEU A 49 14.72 22.34 -12.00
N LEU A 50 15.32 23.42 -12.53
CA LEU A 50 16.78 23.55 -12.63
C LEU A 50 17.48 23.89 -11.31
N LYS A 51 16.78 24.54 -10.37
CA LYS A 51 17.32 24.87 -9.03
C LYS A 51 17.06 23.77 -8.01
N GLU A 52 16.01 23.00 -8.21
CA GLU A 52 15.60 21.91 -7.36
C GLU A 52 16.53 20.70 -7.55
N ASN A 53 17.00 20.09 -6.46
CA ASN A 53 17.77 18.86 -6.57
C ASN A 53 16.84 17.67 -6.87
N THR A 54 17.40 16.58 -7.42
CA THR A 54 16.64 15.38 -7.81
C THR A 54 15.75 14.85 -6.69
N THR A 55 16.26 14.81 -5.45
CA THR A 55 15.51 14.36 -4.27
C THR A 55 14.30 15.27 -3.99
N SER A 56 14.49 16.58 -3.99
CA SER A 56 13.43 17.56 -3.77
C SER A 56 12.38 17.51 -4.87
N TYR A 57 12.80 17.35 -6.13
CA TYR A 57 11.89 17.22 -7.26
C TYR A 57 11.02 15.97 -7.14
N ILE A 58 11.61 14.80 -6.83
CA ILE A 58 10.87 13.57 -6.57
C ILE A 58 9.90 13.77 -5.41
N ILE A 59 10.34 14.39 -4.32
CA ILE A 59 9.47 14.66 -3.17
C ILE A 59 8.28 15.54 -3.57
N ASN A 60 8.50 16.58 -4.38
CA ASN A 60 7.46 17.53 -4.75
C ASN A 60 6.51 16.98 -5.83
N SER A 61 7.01 16.31 -6.86
CA SER A 61 6.18 15.66 -7.89
C SER A 61 5.28 14.59 -7.27
N VAL A 62 5.83 13.80 -6.35
CA VAL A 62 5.05 12.77 -5.67
C VAL A 62 4.17 13.38 -4.57
N SER A 63 4.56 14.50 -3.93
CA SER A 63 3.66 15.24 -3.02
C SER A 63 2.44 15.80 -3.72
N GLU A 64 2.59 16.28 -4.96
CA GLU A 64 1.47 16.71 -5.80
C GLU A 64 0.62 15.51 -6.20
N THR A 65 1.26 14.41 -6.60
CA THR A 65 0.57 13.15 -6.91
C THR A 65 -0.22 12.58 -5.72
N ILE A 66 0.29 12.68 -4.48
CA ILE A 66 -0.45 12.29 -3.26
C ILE A 66 -1.72 13.11 -3.08
N LYS A 67 -1.73 14.40 -3.45
CA LYS A 67 -2.92 15.23 -3.30
C LYS A 67 -4.07 14.73 -4.18
N ASP A 68 -3.76 14.05 -5.28
CA ASP A 68 -4.77 13.43 -6.14
C ASP A 68 -5.29 12.10 -5.58
N TYR A 69 -4.58 11.52 -4.60
CA TYR A 69 -5.02 10.35 -3.85
C TYR A 69 -5.61 10.78 -2.51
N ASP A 70 -6.80 11.40 -2.55
CA ASP A 70 -7.61 11.83 -1.38
C ASP A 70 -7.75 10.78 -0.27
N ASN A 71 -7.54 9.50 -0.62
CA ASN A 71 -7.66 8.35 0.26
C ASN A 71 -6.36 8.00 1.01
N LEU A 72 -5.18 8.45 0.57
CA LEU A 72 -3.94 8.21 1.32
C LEU A 72 -3.87 9.16 2.52
N GLN A 73 -3.86 8.60 3.72
CA GLN A 73 -3.76 9.40 4.94
C GLN A 73 -2.51 9.02 5.73
N PHE A 74 -2.03 9.97 6.53
CA PHE A 74 -0.94 9.80 7.48
C PHE A 74 0.40 9.42 6.85
N VAL A 75 0.97 10.40 6.16
CA VAL A 75 2.32 10.34 5.62
C VAL A 75 3.28 11.03 6.59
N GLU A 76 4.21 10.27 7.17
CA GLU A 76 5.34 10.88 7.90
C GLU A 76 6.46 11.17 6.91
N ARG A 77 7.09 12.33 7.10
CA ARG A 77 8.24 12.78 6.31
C ARG A 77 9.41 13.08 7.23
N ASP A 78 10.61 12.83 6.75
CA ASP A 78 11.82 13.31 7.42
C ASP A 78 12.03 14.82 7.22
N GLU A 79 13.13 15.35 7.78
CA GLU A 79 13.51 16.76 7.68
C GLU A 79 13.78 17.24 6.24
N ASN A 80 14.01 16.31 5.31
CA ASN A 80 14.26 16.59 3.90
C ASN A 80 12.99 16.44 3.04
N GLY A 81 11.87 16.03 3.64
CA GLY A 81 10.58 15.83 2.97
C GLY A 81 10.38 14.43 2.37
N VAL A 82 11.30 13.49 2.61
CA VAL A 82 11.18 12.10 2.13
C VAL A 82 10.13 11.37 2.95
N ILE A 83 9.23 10.61 2.31
CA ILE A 83 8.28 9.77 3.04
C ILE A 83 9.00 8.66 3.79
N THR A 84 8.74 8.57 5.08
CA THR A 84 9.25 7.53 5.97
C THR A 84 8.17 6.53 6.39
N THR A 85 6.89 6.92 6.32
CA THR A 85 5.75 6.10 6.74
C THR A 85 4.51 6.45 5.92
N ILE A 86 3.72 5.44 5.52
CA ILE A 86 2.38 5.62 4.94
C ILE A 86 1.39 4.82 5.80
N ALA A 87 0.66 5.47 6.70
CA ALA A 87 -0.08 4.72 7.70
C ALA A 87 -1.41 4.16 7.18
N SER A 88 -2.12 4.81 6.25
CA SER A 88 -3.41 4.30 5.78
C SER A 88 -3.80 4.66 4.36
N TYR A 89 -4.72 3.86 3.81
CA TYR A 89 -5.48 4.14 2.60
C TYR A 89 -6.99 4.01 2.90
N LYS A 90 -7.76 5.00 2.48
CA LYS A 90 -9.15 5.31 2.89
C LYS A 90 -9.26 5.46 4.41
N THR A 91 -9.41 4.36 5.13
CA THR A 91 -9.53 4.31 6.60
C THR A 91 -8.80 3.12 7.21
N GLN A 92 -8.06 2.36 6.40
CA GLN A 92 -7.44 1.10 6.83
C GLN A 92 -5.92 1.24 6.90
N ILE A 93 -5.36 0.71 7.99
CA ILE A 93 -3.92 0.71 8.20
C ILE A 93 -3.30 -0.23 7.16
N LEU A 94 -2.37 0.29 6.37
CA LEU A 94 -1.63 -0.55 5.43
C LEU A 94 -0.66 -1.45 6.21
N PRO A 95 -0.53 -2.73 5.88
CA PRO A 95 0.49 -3.58 6.49
C PRO A 95 1.90 -3.09 6.21
N LYS A 96 2.82 -3.21 7.17
CA LYS A 96 4.14 -2.57 7.07
C LYS A 96 4.94 -3.03 5.86
N CYS A 97 4.75 -4.26 5.40
CA CYS A 97 5.38 -4.78 4.19
C CYS A 97 4.99 -3.97 2.94
N LEU A 98 3.70 -3.66 2.79
CA LEU A 98 3.19 -2.84 1.71
C LEU A 98 3.62 -1.38 1.87
N GLN A 99 3.61 -0.86 3.09
CA GLN A 99 4.18 0.48 3.36
C GLN A 99 5.64 0.56 2.90
N LYS A 100 6.48 -0.41 3.28
CA LYS A 100 7.88 -0.47 2.88
C LYS A 100 8.04 -0.56 1.36
N LYS A 101 7.24 -1.36 0.66
CA LYS A 101 7.28 -1.46 -0.81
C LYS A 101 6.91 -0.13 -1.46
N LEU A 102 5.80 0.49 -1.04
CA LEU A 102 5.38 1.80 -1.54
C LEU A 102 6.44 2.89 -1.29
N ILE A 103 7.04 2.90 -0.08
CA ILE A 103 8.12 3.82 0.28
C ILE A 103 9.39 3.54 -0.53
N SER A 104 9.70 2.29 -0.84
CA SER A 104 10.88 1.97 -1.64
C SER A 104 10.70 2.36 -3.10
N LEU A 105 9.53 2.06 -3.68
CA LEU A 105 9.15 2.51 -5.01
C LEU A 105 9.17 4.03 -5.09
N TRP A 106 8.68 4.71 -4.05
CA TRP A 106 8.82 6.16 -3.92
C TRP A 106 10.29 6.59 -3.96
N LYS A 107 11.16 5.99 -3.14
CA LYS A 107 12.58 6.32 -3.10
C LYS A 107 13.29 6.07 -4.43
N SER A 108 12.78 5.12 -5.22
CA SER A 108 13.29 4.85 -6.56
C SER A 108 12.86 5.86 -7.64
N GLY A 109 11.98 6.81 -7.30
CA GLY A 109 11.47 7.80 -8.24
C GLY A 109 10.21 7.34 -8.99
N CYS A 110 9.54 6.27 -8.56
CA CYS A 110 8.23 5.90 -9.09
C CYS A 110 7.20 6.97 -8.71
N THR A 111 6.57 7.57 -9.73
CA THR A 111 5.55 8.61 -9.57
C THR A 111 4.13 8.09 -9.77
N ASP A 112 3.94 6.93 -10.40
CA ASP A 112 2.61 6.34 -10.61
C ASP A 112 2.36 5.15 -9.68
N PHE A 113 1.49 5.36 -8.70
CA PHE A 113 1.05 4.32 -7.75
C PHE A 113 -0.36 3.80 -8.03
N THR A 114 -1.00 4.20 -9.14
CA THR A 114 -2.41 3.91 -9.43
C THR A 114 -2.72 2.42 -9.33
N HIS A 115 -1.86 1.58 -9.89
CA HIS A 115 -2.04 0.14 -9.90
C HIS A 115 -1.84 -0.50 -8.51
N TYR A 116 -0.96 0.06 -7.67
CA TYR A 116 -0.83 -0.36 -6.27
C TYR A 116 -2.07 0.01 -5.44
N PHE A 117 -2.70 1.15 -5.68
CA PHE A 117 -3.95 1.50 -5.00
C PHE A 117 -5.13 0.66 -5.46
N LYS A 118 -5.23 0.37 -6.77
CA LYS A 118 -6.20 -0.60 -7.27
C LYS A 118 -5.97 -1.98 -6.65
N PHE A 119 -4.71 -2.37 -6.47
CA PHE A 119 -4.36 -3.61 -5.79
C PHE A 119 -4.85 -3.61 -4.34
N ILE A 120 -4.63 -2.51 -3.62
CA ILE A 120 -5.17 -2.34 -2.26
C ILE A 120 -6.69 -2.43 -2.29
N ASP A 121 -7.37 -1.72 -3.20
CA ASP A 121 -8.84 -1.76 -3.30
C ASP A 121 -9.38 -3.16 -3.53
N ASN A 122 -8.77 -3.91 -4.45
CA ASN A 122 -9.10 -5.31 -4.69
C ASN A 122 -8.84 -6.19 -3.45
N LEU A 123 -7.74 -5.96 -2.74
CA LEU A 123 -7.42 -6.69 -1.52
C LEU A 123 -8.44 -6.37 -0.42
N MET A 124 -8.87 -5.13 -0.30
CA MET A 124 -9.86 -4.70 0.69
C MET A 124 -11.26 -5.21 0.39
N ALA A 125 -11.55 -5.50 -0.89
CA ALA A 125 -12.78 -6.16 -1.32
C ALA A 125 -12.83 -7.65 -0.92
N ASN A 126 -11.69 -8.25 -0.53
CA ASN A 126 -11.69 -9.60 0.04
C ASN A 126 -12.38 -9.60 1.41
N PRO A 127 -13.49 -10.35 1.59
CA PRO A 127 -14.23 -10.37 2.86
C PRO A 127 -13.48 -11.10 3.98
N SER A 128 -12.46 -11.91 3.66
CA SER A 128 -11.68 -12.66 4.64
C SER A 128 -10.46 -11.86 5.07
N GLU A 129 -10.51 -11.34 6.30
CA GLU A 129 -9.37 -10.63 6.89
C GLU A 129 -8.12 -11.49 6.96
N THR A 130 -8.27 -12.75 7.35
CA THR A 130 -7.19 -13.73 7.38
C THR A 130 -6.57 -13.92 6.01
N SER A 131 -7.39 -14.01 4.95
CA SER A 131 -6.89 -14.11 3.58
C SER A 131 -6.09 -12.87 3.16
N ARG A 132 -6.58 -11.67 3.53
CA ARG A 132 -5.86 -10.43 3.26
C ARG A 132 -4.47 -10.43 3.89
N GLU A 133 -4.38 -10.85 5.15
CA GLU A 133 -3.11 -10.95 5.87
C GLU A 133 -2.17 -11.99 5.26
N GLU A 134 -2.70 -13.17 4.96
CA GLU A 134 -1.95 -14.27 4.38
C GLU A 134 -1.39 -13.93 2.99
N LEU A 135 -2.10 -13.14 2.18
CA LEU A 135 -1.61 -12.73 0.87
C LEU A 135 -0.29 -11.94 0.96
N TYR A 136 -0.05 -11.18 2.03
CA TYR A 136 1.23 -10.50 2.20
C TYR A 136 2.40 -11.45 2.40
N ASP A 137 2.19 -12.61 3.03
CA ASP A 137 3.23 -13.64 3.14
C ASP A 137 3.63 -14.12 1.73
N PHE A 138 2.65 -14.36 0.86
CA PHE A 138 2.87 -14.76 -0.53
C PHE A 138 3.61 -13.69 -1.35
N LEU A 139 3.23 -12.42 -1.20
CA LEU A 139 3.89 -11.29 -1.87
C LEU A 139 5.27 -10.99 -1.32
N SER A 140 5.56 -11.35 -0.08
CA SER A 140 6.89 -11.16 0.51
C SER A 140 7.93 -12.13 -0.04
N TYR A 141 7.50 -13.29 -0.54
CA TYR A 141 8.39 -14.32 -1.07
C TYR A 141 8.93 -13.96 -2.47
N GLN A 142 8.12 -13.29 -3.30
CA GLN A 142 8.52 -12.82 -4.64
C GLN A 142 7.84 -11.50 -4.96
N GLU A 143 8.57 -10.60 -5.62
CA GLU A 143 7.98 -9.42 -6.25
C GLU A 143 7.10 -9.84 -7.43
N LEU A 144 5.84 -10.17 -7.16
CA LEU A 144 4.91 -10.53 -8.22
C LEU A 144 4.49 -9.27 -8.97
N PRO A 145 4.54 -9.28 -10.32
CA PRO A 145 4.10 -8.14 -11.11
C PRO A 145 2.63 -7.81 -10.82
N ILE A 146 2.36 -6.57 -10.42
CA ILE A 146 1.00 -6.03 -10.27
C ILE A 146 0.59 -5.42 -11.61
N THR A 147 -0.60 -5.74 -12.08
CA THR A 147 -1.14 -5.23 -13.35
C THR A 147 -1.76 -3.85 -13.18
N SER A 148 -2.04 -3.16 -14.30
CA SER A 148 -2.79 -1.89 -14.30
C SER A 148 -4.17 -1.96 -13.66
N GLU A 149 -4.73 -3.17 -13.48
CA GLU A 149 -6.04 -3.40 -12.85
C GLU A 149 -5.95 -3.72 -11.36
N GLY A 150 -4.75 -3.69 -10.78
CA GLY A 150 -4.55 -4.05 -9.37
C GLY A 150 -4.71 -5.55 -9.11
N THR A 151 -4.58 -6.37 -10.14
CA THR A 151 -4.43 -7.83 -10.01
C THR A 151 -2.94 -8.16 -9.95
N PHE A 152 -2.56 -9.39 -9.60
CA PHE A 152 -1.17 -9.83 -9.62
C PHE A 152 -0.99 -11.05 -10.51
N ILE A 153 0.23 -11.20 -11.05
CA ILE A 153 0.60 -12.36 -11.84
C ILE A 153 1.18 -13.45 -10.94
N ALA A 154 0.66 -14.67 -11.07
CA ALA A 154 1.17 -15.88 -10.45
C ALA A 154 1.33 -16.98 -11.50
N TYR A 155 1.76 -18.16 -11.06
CA TYR A 155 2.08 -19.27 -11.96
C TYR A 155 1.36 -20.55 -11.57
N LYS A 156 1.01 -21.35 -12.57
CA LYS A 156 0.34 -22.64 -12.38
C LYS A 156 1.02 -23.73 -13.19
N GLY A 157 1.40 -24.80 -12.49
CA GLY A 157 1.87 -26.04 -13.11
C GLY A 157 0.69 -26.85 -13.66
N VAL A 158 0.79 -27.23 -14.94
CA VAL A 158 -0.23 -28.00 -15.66
C VAL A 158 0.38 -29.21 -16.37
N GLY A 159 -0.46 -30.16 -16.78
CA GLY A 159 -0.07 -31.32 -17.58
C GLY A 159 0.33 -30.95 -19.01
N GLU A 160 0.83 -31.92 -19.76
CA GLU A 160 1.17 -31.71 -21.18
C GLU A 160 -0.04 -31.35 -22.04
N ASP A 161 -1.23 -31.78 -21.62
CA ASP A 161 -2.54 -31.52 -22.24
C ASP A 161 -3.20 -30.22 -21.78
N MET A 162 -2.48 -29.38 -21.01
CA MET A 162 -2.96 -28.13 -20.39
C MET A 162 -4.05 -28.32 -19.32
N TYR A 163 -4.33 -29.54 -18.87
CA TYR A 163 -5.21 -29.79 -17.74
C TYR A 163 -4.44 -29.71 -16.40
N SER A 164 -5.14 -29.43 -15.30
CA SER A 164 -4.54 -29.51 -13.96
C SER A 164 -4.04 -30.94 -13.67
N LEU A 165 -2.87 -31.08 -13.03
CA LEU A 165 -2.30 -32.40 -12.74
C LEU A 165 -3.17 -33.26 -11.82
N ARG A 166 -3.97 -32.61 -10.97
CA ARG A 166 -4.90 -33.25 -10.05
C ARG A 166 -6.32 -32.84 -10.40
N GLY A 167 -7.24 -33.78 -10.20
CA GLY A 167 -8.67 -33.52 -10.28
C GLY A 167 -9.13 -32.66 -9.10
N ASN A 168 -10.06 -31.76 -9.36
CA ASN A 168 -10.62 -30.85 -8.39
C ASN A 168 -12.01 -31.35 -7.91
N ALA A 169 -12.07 -32.60 -7.46
CA ALA A 169 -13.33 -33.28 -7.15
C ALA A 169 -14.07 -32.70 -5.93
N GLU A 170 -13.35 -31.97 -5.09
CA GLU A 170 -13.87 -31.41 -3.84
C GLU A 170 -14.39 -29.97 -3.99
N THR A 171 -14.21 -29.34 -5.16
CA THR A 171 -14.75 -27.98 -5.40
C THR A 171 -15.69 -27.95 -6.59
N ARG A 172 -16.80 -27.22 -6.43
CA ARG A 172 -17.76 -26.98 -7.49
C ARG A 172 -17.22 -25.90 -8.42
N VAL A 173 -16.98 -26.28 -9.67
CA VAL A 173 -16.54 -25.38 -10.74
C VAL A 173 -17.72 -24.54 -11.24
N LEU A 174 -17.62 -23.22 -11.09
CA LEU A 174 -18.57 -22.23 -11.60
C LEU A 174 -18.22 -21.81 -13.02
N GLN A 175 -16.93 -21.74 -13.35
CA GLN A 175 -16.42 -21.42 -14.67
C GLN A 175 -15.17 -22.23 -14.99
N GLY A 176 -15.05 -22.71 -16.23
CA GLY A 176 -13.94 -23.53 -16.70
C GLY A 176 -14.39 -24.86 -17.30
N LYS A 177 -13.52 -25.52 -18.07
CA LYS A 177 -13.82 -26.83 -18.65
C LYS A 177 -13.20 -27.94 -17.83
N VAL A 178 -14.02 -28.91 -17.42
CA VAL A 178 -13.63 -30.04 -16.58
C VAL A 178 -13.70 -31.34 -17.40
N ASN A 179 -12.70 -32.21 -17.29
CA ASN A 179 -12.73 -33.53 -17.93
C ASN A 179 -13.33 -34.61 -17.02
N GLY A 180 -13.40 -35.86 -17.50
CA GLY A 180 -13.94 -36.99 -16.73
C GLY A 180 -13.14 -37.38 -15.47
N HIS A 181 -11.96 -36.81 -15.26
CA HIS A 181 -11.11 -37.00 -14.07
C HIS A 181 -11.15 -35.79 -13.13
N TYR A 182 -12.13 -34.89 -13.29
CA TYR A 182 -12.27 -33.65 -12.53
C TYR A 182 -11.11 -32.65 -12.74
N GLN A 183 -10.25 -32.86 -13.73
CA GLN A 183 -9.17 -31.93 -14.03
C GLN A 183 -9.72 -30.73 -14.80
N ILE A 184 -9.21 -29.54 -14.51
CA ILE A 184 -9.66 -28.29 -15.12
C ILE A 184 -8.68 -27.89 -16.22
N ARG A 185 -9.18 -27.50 -17.39
CA ARG A 185 -8.38 -26.99 -18.51
C ARG A 185 -7.84 -25.59 -18.23
N ASN A 186 -6.60 -25.32 -18.65
CA ASN A 186 -5.88 -24.07 -18.42
C ASN A 186 -5.28 -23.52 -19.73
N ASN A 187 -6.08 -23.33 -20.77
CA ASN A 187 -5.59 -22.71 -22.01
C ASN A 187 -5.53 -21.19 -21.87
N PRO A 188 -4.64 -20.49 -22.60
CA PRO A 188 -4.64 -19.04 -22.70
C PRO A 188 -6.06 -18.48 -22.94
N GLY A 189 -6.48 -17.52 -22.12
CA GLY A 189 -7.82 -16.93 -22.13
C GLY A 189 -8.89 -17.68 -21.33
N ASP A 190 -8.63 -18.90 -20.85
CA ASP A 190 -9.57 -19.59 -19.95
C ASP A 190 -9.64 -18.81 -18.62
N VAL A 191 -10.87 -18.58 -18.14
CA VAL A 191 -11.15 -18.08 -16.78
C VAL A 191 -11.69 -19.26 -15.99
N ILE A 192 -11.07 -19.53 -14.84
CA ILE A 192 -11.45 -20.62 -13.96
C ILE A 192 -11.97 -20.03 -12.66
N GLU A 193 -13.16 -20.47 -12.25
CA GLU A 193 -13.82 -20.03 -11.02
C GLU A 193 -14.46 -21.24 -10.32
N VAL A 194 -14.31 -21.29 -9.00
CA VAL A 194 -14.93 -22.30 -8.13
C VAL A 194 -15.70 -21.61 -7.01
N VAL A 195 -16.63 -22.34 -6.39
CA VAL A 195 -17.34 -21.84 -5.20
C VAL A 195 -16.33 -21.61 -4.07
N VAL A 196 -16.23 -20.36 -3.60
CA VAL A 196 -15.30 -19.94 -2.52
C VAL A 196 -15.41 -20.84 -1.28
N ALA A 197 -16.63 -21.21 -0.90
CA ALA A 197 -16.89 -22.05 0.27
C ALA A 197 -16.33 -23.49 0.16
N ASP A 198 -15.96 -23.94 -1.04
CA ASP A 198 -15.32 -25.25 -1.24
C ASP A 198 -13.79 -25.16 -1.18
N VAL A 199 -13.23 -23.95 -1.20
CA VAL A 199 -11.77 -23.74 -1.12
C VAL A 199 -11.35 -23.77 0.35
N ASP A 200 -10.32 -24.54 0.66
CA ASP A 200 -9.87 -24.69 2.04
C ASP A 200 -9.16 -23.44 2.55
N ALA A 201 -9.85 -22.70 3.43
CA ALA A 201 -9.35 -21.51 4.09
C ALA A 201 -8.34 -21.78 5.21
N ASN A 202 -8.14 -23.03 5.64
CA ASN A 202 -7.15 -23.36 6.65
C ASN A 202 -5.75 -23.48 6.02
N ARG A 203 -4.90 -22.47 6.27
CA ARG A 203 -3.50 -22.45 5.80
C ARG A 203 -2.62 -23.59 6.35
N ASN A 204 -3.02 -24.23 7.45
CA ASN A 204 -2.26 -25.35 8.05
C ASN A 204 -2.56 -26.69 7.38
N ASN A 205 -3.65 -26.78 6.62
CA ASN A 205 -3.81 -27.86 5.66
C ASN A 205 -2.92 -27.49 4.48
N TRP A 206 -2.01 -28.37 4.06
CA TRP A 206 -1.00 -28.03 3.04
C TRP A 206 -1.49 -28.36 1.63
N CYS A 207 -1.90 -29.60 1.39
CA CYS A 207 -2.45 -30.06 0.11
C CYS A 207 -3.95 -30.31 0.28
N SER A 208 -4.76 -29.31 -0.05
CA SER A 208 -6.22 -29.34 0.18
C SER A 208 -6.99 -28.72 -0.99
N ALA A 209 -8.32 -28.79 -0.91
CA ALA A 209 -9.27 -28.32 -1.91
C ALA A 209 -9.06 -26.84 -2.26
N GLY A 210 -9.08 -26.53 -3.56
CA GLY A 210 -8.91 -25.18 -4.06
C GLY A 210 -8.20 -25.10 -5.40
N LEU A 211 -8.21 -23.90 -5.99
CA LEU A 211 -7.36 -23.62 -7.14
C LEU A 211 -5.99 -23.18 -6.64
N HIS A 212 -4.95 -23.92 -7.00
CA HIS A 212 -3.58 -23.61 -6.59
C HIS A 212 -2.85 -22.83 -7.67
N VAL A 213 -2.23 -21.73 -7.25
CA VAL A 213 -1.28 -20.89 -7.99
C VAL A 213 -0.06 -20.66 -7.10
N GLY A 214 1.08 -20.24 -7.64
CA GLY A 214 2.28 -20.06 -6.84
C GLY A 214 3.39 -19.27 -7.54
N SER A 215 4.58 -19.31 -6.92
CA SER A 215 5.82 -18.84 -7.54
C SER A 215 6.12 -19.63 -8.82
N TYR A 216 6.94 -19.05 -9.71
CA TYR A 216 7.34 -19.74 -10.94
C TYR A 216 8.07 -21.05 -10.62
N ASP A 217 8.99 -21.02 -9.65
CA ASP A 217 9.76 -22.21 -9.25
C ASP A 217 8.87 -23.31 -8.68
N TYR A 218 7.90 -22.95 -7.84
CA TYR A 218 6.91 -23.90 -7.33
C TYR A 218 6.07 -24.51 -8.47
N ALA A 219 5.54 -23.67 -9.36
CA ALA A 219 4.72 -24.11 -10.49
C ALA A 219 5.51 -25.02 -11.45
N LYS A 220 6.78 -24.69 -11.71
CA LYS A 220 7.70 -25.46 -12.55
C LYS A 220 8.07 -26.80 -11.92
N GLY A 221 8.27 -26.84 -10.60
CA GLY A 221 8.51 -28.09 -9.87
C GLY A 221 7.28 -29.00 -9.84
N PHE A 222 6.08 -28.42 -9.86
CA PHE A 222 4.82 -29.17 -9.79
C PHE A 222 4.33 -29.67 -11.16
N GLY A 223 4.43 -28.85 -12.21
CA GLY A 223 3.86 -29.12 -13.52
C GLY A 223 4.83 -29.66 -14.57
N LYS A 224 4.28 -30.17 -15.68
CA LYS A 224 5.05 -30.45 -16.90
C LYS A 224 5.19 -29.22 -17.78
N ARG A 225 4.18 -28.35 -17.73
CA ARG A 225 4.12 -27.03 -18.35
C ARG A 225 3.75 -25.99 -17.29
N VAL A 226 4.09 -24.73 -17.54
CA VAL A 226 3.76 -23.61 -16.66
C VAL A 226 2.96 -22.58 -17.43
N VAL A 227 1.84 -22.15 -16.86
CA VAL A 227 1.08 -21.01 -17.37
C VAL A 227 1.16 -19.85 -16.37
N ALA A 228 1.26 -18.64 -16.90
CA ALA A 228 1.03 -17.44 -16.11
C ALA A 228 -0.46 -17.20 -15.96
N VAL A 229 -0.86 -16.80 -14.76
CA VAL A 229 -2.24 -16.53 -14.42
C VAL A 229 -2.36 -15.16 -13.76
N GLU A 230 -3.44 -14.47 -14.08
CA GLU A 230 -3.83 -13.23 -13.43
C GLU A 230 -4.82 -13.55 -12.31
N VAL A 231 -4.52 -13.04 -11.12
CA VAL A 231 -5.29 -13.29 -9.89
C VAL A 231 -5.71 -11.96 -9.29
N ASN A 232 -6.99 -11.83 -8.97
CA ASN A 232 -7.48 -10.70 -8.20
C ASN A 232 -7.28 -10.98 -6.70
N PRO A 233 -6.68 -10.07 -5.91
CA PRO A 233 -6.58 -10.19 -4.45
C PRO A 233 -7.88 -10.51 -3.72
N GLN A 234 -9.04 -10.10 -4.25
CA GLN A 234 -10.36 -10.40 -3.69
C GLN A 234 -10.69 -11.90 -3.73
N ASP A 235 -10.08 -12.64 -4.65
CA ASP A 235 -10.35 -14.05 -4.94
C ASP A 235 -9.34 -14.99 -4.24
N VAL A 236 -8.43 -14.44 -3.44
CA VAL A 236 -7.50 -15.21 -2.60
C VAL A 236 -8.26 -15.78 -1.40
N VAL A 237 -8.03 -17.04 -1.06
CA VAL A 237 -8.70 -17.72 0.05
C VAL A 237 -7.74 -18.05 1.18
N SER A 238 -6.56 -18.59 0.88
CA SER A 238 -5.52 -18.83 1.87
C SER A 238 -4.12 -18.98 1.26
N VAL A 239 -3.09 -18.70 2.05
CA VAL A 239 -1.67 -18.91 1.72
C VAL A 239 -1.08 -19.94 2.68
N PRO A 240 -1.04 -21.21 2.26
CA PRO A 240 -0.47 -22.28 3.07
C PRO A 240 0.96 -21.98 3.50
N THR A 241 1.30 -22.37 4.73
CA THR A 241 2.63 -22.11 5.32
C THR A 241 3.71 -23.05 4.81
N ASP A 242 3.32 -24.18 4.20
CA ASP A 242 4.29 -25.08 3.61
C ASP A 242 4.86 -24.52 2.31
N CYS A 243 6.08 -24.95 1.99
CA CYS A 243 6.84 -24.42 0.86
C CYS A 243 7.17 -22.93 0.98
N GLU A 244 7.41 -22.42 2.20
CA GLU A 244 7.83 -21.02 2.43
C GLU A 244 6.85 -19.99 1.86
N CYS A 245 5.54 -20.27 1.93
CA CYS A 245 4.48 -19.42 1.39
C CYS A 245 4.56 -19.21 -0.13
N GLN A 246 5.14 -20.17 -0.88
CA GLN A 246 5.26 -20.11 -2.34
C GLN A 246 3.98 -20.45 -3.11
N LYS A 247 2.90 -20.83 -2.42
CA LYS A 247 1.64 -21.21 -3.04
C LYS A 247 0.48 -20.47 -2.40
N CYS A 248 -0.54 -20.25 -3.20
CA CYS A 248 -1.75 -19.53 -2.85
C CYS A 248 -2.96 -20.33 -3.35
N ARG A 249 -4.00 -20.42 -2.51
CA ARG A 249 -5.31 -20.97 -2.88
C ARG A 249 -6.23 -19.82 -3.24
N VAL A 250 -6.84 -19.93 -4.41
CA VAL A 250 -7.74 -18.92 -4.95
C VAL A 250 -9.08 -19.54 -5.33
N SER A 251 -10.12 -18.73 -5.39
CA SER A 251 -11.42 -19.10 -5.95
C SER A 251 -11.51 -18.81 -7.45
N LYS A 252 -10.69 -17.89 -7.97
CA LYS A 252 -10.72 -17.47 -9.37
C LYS A 252 -9.35 -17.04 -9.89
N TYR A 253 -9.09 -17.33 -11.16
CA TYR A 253 -7.98 -16.75 -11.92
C TYR A 253 -8.26 -16.80 -13.43
N LYS A 254 -7.51 -16.00 -14.18
CA LYS A 254 -7.50 -16.01 -15.65
C LYS A 254 -6.16 -16.51 -16.15
N VAL A 255 -6.16 -17.44 -17.09
CA VAL A 255 -4.94 -17.91 -17.74
C VAL A 255 -4.52 -16.89 -18.80
N LEU A 256 -3.28 -16.39 -18.70
CA LEU A 256 -2.74 -15.45 -19.65
C LEU A 256 -2.09 -16.18 -20.82
N ASN A 257 -0.96 -16.83 -20.56
CA ASN A 257 -0.14 -17.51 -21.57
C ASN A 257 0.62 -18.69 -20.95
N GLU A 258 1.01 -19.65 -21.79
CA GLU A 258 2.08 -20.58 -21.43
C GLU A 258 3.42 -19.85 -21.44
N ILE A 259 4.26 -20.12 -20.45
CA ILE A 259 5.54 -19.46 -20.28
C ILE A 259 6.66 -20.51 -20.13
N LYS A 260 7.85 -20.14 -20.59
CA LYS A 260 9.07 -20.94 -20.38
C LYS A 260 9.93 -20.38 -19.25
N GLU A 261 9.82 -19.09 -18.97
CA GLU A 261 10.57 -18.35 -17.96
C GLU A 261 9.62 -17.42 -17.22
N ALA A 262 9.96 -17.05 -15.99
CA ALA A 262 9.16 -16.11 -15.22
C ALA A 262 9.10 -14.75 -15.92
N TYR A 263 7.98 -14.05 -15.78
CA TYR A 263 7.96 -12.62 -16.10
C TYR A 263 8.90 -11.90 -15.13
N THR A 264 9.87 -11.18 -15.67
CA THR A 264 10.68 -10.21 -14.93
C THR A 264 9.91 -8.89 -14.91
N SER A 265 9.60 -8.36 -13.72
CA SER A 265 9.14 -6.97 -13.66
C SER A 265 10.29 -6.05 -14.06
N PRO A 266 10.06 -4.99 -14.85
CA PRO A 266 11.04 -3.92 -15.04
C PRO A 266 11.23 -3.04 -13.79
N ASP A 267 10.52 -3.33 -12.70
CA ASP A 267 10.57 -2.54 -11.48
C ASP A 267 11.90 -2.74 -10.74
N VAL A 268 12.61 -1.60 -10.62
CA VAL A 268 13.69 -1.27 -9.69
C VAL A 268 14.02 -2.37 -8.68
N GLU A 269 15.28 -2.82 -8.65
CA GLU A 269 15.84 -3.56 -7.51
C GLU A 269 15.59 -2.75 -6.23
N VAL A 270 14.51 -3.09 -5.54
CA VAL A 270 14.18 -2.56 -4.23
C VAL A 270 14.98 -3.39 -3.24
N ASP A 271 15.91 -2.75 -2.53
CA ASP A 271 16.66 -3.38 -1.44
C ASP A 271 15.71 -4.17 -0.53
N GLY A 272 16.05 -5.45 -0.36
CA GLY A 272 15.13 -6.53 -0.05
C GLY A 272 14.14 -6.27 1.08
N ILE A 273 12.88 -6.58 0.81
CA ILE A 273 11.88 -6.82 1.85
C ILE A 273 12.34 -8.07 2.61
N ASP A 274 12.80 -7.91 3.85
CA ASP A 274 13.18 -9.05 4.70
C ASP A 274 11.93 -9.89 5.04
N VAL A 275 11.83 -11.06 4.41
CA VAL A 275 10.78 -12.09 4.58
C VAL A 275 10.57 -12.47 6.05
N LYS A 276 11.62 -12.38 6.88
CA LYS A 276 11.54 -12.67 8.32
C LYS A 276 10.91 -11.54 9.14
N GLU A 277 10.84 -10.32 8.61
CA GLU A 277 10.10 -9.23 9.25
C GLU A 277 8.62 -9.26 8.86
N CYS A 278 8.25 -9.55 7.61
CA CYS A 278 6.83 -9.70 7.19
C CYS A 278 6.08 -10.76 8.02
N SER A 279 6.67 -11.95 8.17
CA SER A 279 6.08 -13.06 8.94
C SER A 279 5.96 -12.78 10.46
N LYS A 280 6.74 -11.82 10.97
CA LYS A 280 6.69 -11.33 12.36
C LYS A 280 5.80 -10.10 12.52
N ASP A 281 5.59 -9.36 11.43
CA ASP A 281 4.73 -8.20 11.35
C ASP A 281 3.34 -8.62 10.91
N ARG A 282 2.75 -9.52 11.71
CA ARG A 282 1.31 -9.74 11.74
C ARG A 282 0.66 -8.48 12.32
N THR A 283 0.89 -7.29 11.72
CA THR A 283 0.01 -6.15 11.93
C THR A 283 -1.26 -6.54 11.23
N PRO A 284 -2.30 -6.88 11.98
CA PRO A 284 -3.46 -7.46 11.35
C PRO A 284 -4.13 -6.37 10.53
N VAL A 285 -4.67 -6.74 9.37
CA VAL A 285 -5.53 -5.83 8.61
C VAL A 285 -6.81 -5.55 9.42
N ASN A 286 -6.99 -6.19 10.57
CA ASN A 286 -7.67 -5.64 11.73
C ASN A 286 -7.00 -6.07 13.03
N VAL A 287 -6.31 -5.13 13.70
CA VAL A 287 -5.54 -5.30 14.94
C VAL A 287 -5.94 -6.52 15.76
N GLU A 288 -5.12 -7.57 15.75
CA GLU A 288 -5.18 -8.65 16.74
C GLU A 288 -4.05 -9.73 16.57
N ALA A 289 -2.79 -9.45 16.96
CA ALA A 289 -1.79 -10.36 17.61
C ALA A 289 -0.31 -10.09 17.22
N SER A 290 0.23 -8.92 17.57
CA SER A 290 1.30 -8.90 18.58
C SER A 290 1.20 -7.71 19.54
N ASP A 291 0.25 -6.82 19.27
CA ASP A 291 -0.13 -5.68 20.11
C ASP A 291 -1.53 -5.85 20.73
N ARG A 292 -2.17 -7.04 20.66
CA ARG A 292 -3.51 -7.30 21.28
C ARG A 292 -3.54 -6.84 22.74
N GLY A 293 -2.56 -7.26 23.54
CA GLY A 293 -2.49 -6.84 24.94
C GLY A 293 -2.42 -5.32 25.11
N ILE A 294 -1.66 -4.64 24.25
CA ILE A 294 -1.49 -3.18 24.30
C ILE A 294 -2.75 -2.47 23.78
N ILE A 295 -3.37 -2.97 22.71
CA ILE A 295 -4.52 -2.34 22.06
C ILE A 295 -5.81 -2.67 22.81
N ASP A 296 -5.96 -3.84 23.42
CA ASP A 296 -7.04 -4.17 24.35
C ASP A 296 -6.87 -3.44 25.69
N GLU A 297 -5.64 -3.27 26.19
CA GLU A 297 -5.39 -2.39 27.34
C GLU A 297 -5.76 -0.94 26.99
N MET A 298 -5.35 -0.43 25.82
CA MET A 298 -5.67 0.92 25.35
C MET A 298 -7.16 1.13 25.03
N CYS A 299 -7.79 0.14 24.43
CA CYS A 299 -9.22 0.13 24.12
C CYS A 299 -10.04 -0.41 25.30
N SER A 300 -9.42 -0.63 26.47
CA SER A 300 -10.17 -0.99 27.67
C SER A 300 -11.19 0.11 27.95
N PRO A 301 -12.38 -0.22 28.48
CA PRO A 301 -13.40 0.78 28.79
C PRO A 301 -12.87 1.95 29.62
N ALA A 302 -11.90 1.68 30.52
CA ALA A 302 -11.25 2.70 31.32
C ALA A 302 -10.35 3.64 30.51
N ASN A 303 -9.58 3.14 29.54
CA ASN A 303 -8.69 3.96 28.72
C ASN A 303 -9.45 4.69 27.61
N ILE A 304 -10.51 4.08 27.07
CA ILE A 304 -11.50 4.74 26.21
C ILE A 304 -12.14 5.91 26.93
N SER A 305 -12.65 5.72 28.16
CA SER A 305 -13.25 6.79 28.96
C SER A 305 -12.25 7.90 29.24
N LYS A 306 -11.04 7.57 29.72
CA LYS A 306 -9.99 8.56 30.01
C LYS A 306 -9.55 9.35 28.78
N THR A 307 -9.47 8.70 27.62
CA THR A 307 -9.07 9.33 26.36
C THR A 307 -10.19 10.23 25.84
N ARG A 308 -11.44 9.77 25.90
CA ARG A 308 -12.62 10.59 25.58
C ARG A 308 -12.72 11.82 26.48
N GLU A 309 -12.59 11.65 27.79
CA GLU A 309 -12.55 12.76 28.76
C GLU A 309 -11.36 13.70 28.55
N ALA A 310 -10.21 13.18 28.11
CA ALA A 310 -9.05 14.01 27.79
C ALA A 310 -9.28 14.83 26.52
N ILE A 311 -9.86 14.21 25.48
CA ILE A 311 -10.26 14.89 24.26
C ILE A 311 -11.28 15.97 24.63
N GLU A 312 -12.41 15.62 25.26
CA GLU A 312 -13.47 16.55 25.68
C GLU A 312 -12.96 17.70 26.54
N ARG A 313 -12.02 17.47 27.46
CA ARG A 313 -11.38 18.57 28.20
C ARG A 313 -10.50 19.44 27.33
N ASN A 314 -9.75 18.86 26.39
CA ASN A 314 -8.98 19.64 25.43
C ASN A 314 -9.91 20.46 24.52
N ILE A 315 -11.07 19.92 24.13
CA ILE A 315 -12.14 20.67 23.47
C ILE A 315 -12.53 21.84 24.37
N GLN A 316 -13.02 21.59 25.58
CA GLN A 316 -13.48 22.65 26.49
C GLN A 316 -12.43 23.74 26.74
N ASN A 317 -11.15 23.39 26.87
CA ASN A 317 -10.07 24.36 27.04
C ASN A 317 -9.77 25.19 25.78
N HIS A 318 -10.12 24.69 24.58
CA HIS A 318 -10.06 25.44 23.33
C HIS A 318 -11.31 26.28 23.07
N PHE A 319 -12.38 26.12 23.84
CA PHE A 319 -13.54 27.02 23.84
C PHE A 319 -13.36 28.05 24.96
N VAL A 320 -13.69 29.31 24.70
CA VAL A 320 -13.62 30.37 25.73
C VAL A 320 -14.96 30.45 26.44
N ASN A 321 -14.96 30.48 27.78
CA ASN A 321 -16.14 30.86 28.56
C ASN A 321 -16.37 32.35 28.40
N ARG A 322 -17.51 32.73 27.84
CA ARG A 322 -17.97 34.12 27.89
C ARG A 322 -18.42 34.46 29.30
N GLU A 323 -18.43 35.75 29.62
CA GLU A 323 -18.92 36.26 30.92
C GLU A 323 -20.38 35.87 31.20
N ASP A 324 -21.15 35.53 30.16
CA ASP A 324 -22.53 35.03 30.24
C ASP A 324 -22.65 33.52 30.49
N GLY A 325 -21.53 32.82 30.68
CA GLY A 325 -21.50 31.38 30.93
C GLY A 325 -21.66 30.49 29.69
N THR A 326 -21.67 31.08 28.48
CA THR A 326 -21.77 30.33 27.23
C THR A 326 -20.39 30.00 26.64
N LEU A 327 -20.24 28.77 26.12
CA LEU A 327 -19.01 28.30 25.45
C LEU A 327 -18.99 28.77 23.99
N SER A 328 -17.89 29.39 23.55
CA SER A 328 -17.71 29.84 22.15
C SER A 328 -16.40 29.29 21.57
N PRO A 329 -16.41 28.74 20.33
CA PRO A 329 -15.20 28.22 19.70
C PRO A 329 -14.20 29.34 19.39
N VAL A 330 -12.90 29.07 19.57
CA VAL A 330 -11.85 29.95 19.04
C VAL A 330 -11.94 29.95 17.52
N PHE A 331 -12.35 31.08 16.95
CA PHE A 331 -12.74 31.17 15.54
C PHE A 331 -11.51 31.20 14.63
N LEU A 332 -11.16 30.05 14.05
CA LEU A 332 -10.30 29.93 12.87
C LEU A 332 -10.84 28.80 11.96
N GLY A 333 -11.89 29.13 11.18
CA GLY A 333 -12.34 28.42 9.97
C GLY A 333 -12.61 26.91 10.04
N GLY A 334 -13.86 26.51 10.35
CA GLY A 334 -14.38 25.15 10.18
C GLY A 334 -14.61 24.38 11.50
N PRO A 335 -15.21 23.16 11.48
CA PRO A 335 -15.49 22.34 12.67
C PRO A 335 -14.20 21.68 13.19
N THR A 336 -13.16 22.48 13.33
CA THR A 336 -11.88 22.09 13.93
C THR A 336 -12.04 22.13 15.43
N ILE A 337 -11.85 21.00 16.09
CA ILE A 337 -12.12 20.85 17.51
C ILE A 337 -10.86 21.13 18.34
N ILE A 338 -9.71 20.67 17.85
CA ILE A 338 -8.41 20.84 18.51
C ILE A 338 -7.36 21.08 17.44
N GLN A 339 -6.60 22.18 17.53
CA GLN A 339 -5.52 22.52 16.61
C GLN A 339 -4.17 22.46 17.34
N GLY A 340 -3.17 21.83 16.73
CA GLY A 340 -1.79 22.01 17.17
C GLY A 340 -1.36 21.14 18.35
N THR A 341 -2.17 20.14 18.74
CA THR A 341 -1.90 19.28 19.89
C THR A 341 -1.17 18.02 19.46
N ASN A 342 -0.18 17.55 20.25
CA ASN A 342 0.48 16.29 19.95
C ASN A 342 -0.41 15.09 20.35
N ILE A 343 -0.28 13.95 19.67
CA ILE A 343 -1.19 12.80 19.86
C ILE A 343 -1.17 12.24 21.30
N ALA A 344 -0.03 12.35 22.00
CA ALA A 344 0.13 11.90 23.38
C ALA A 344 -0.62 12.79 24.37
N GLN A 345 -0.64 14.11 24.15
CA GLN A 345 -1.43 15.08 24.91
C GLN A 345 -2.92 14.89 24.67
N LEU A 346 -3.30 14.58 23.43
CA LEU A 346 -4.69 14.28 23.08
C LEU A 346 -5.20 13.04 23.82
N CYS A 347 -4.36 12.02 23.95
CA CYS A 347 -4.63 10.80 24.73
C CYS A 347 -4.44 10.97 26.25
N GLY A 348 -4.17 12.17 26.75
CA GLY A 348 -4.13 12.48 28.17
C GLY A 348 -3.12 11.66 28.97
N SER A 349 -3.60 10.96 30.01
CA SER A 349 -2.74 10.08 30.84
C SER A 349 -2.41 8.76 30.14
N VAL A 350 -3.25 8.31 29.21
CA VAL A 350 -3.05 7.07 28.41
C VAL A 350 -1.85 7.24 27.48
N GLY A 351 -1.76 8.39 26.79
CA GLY A 351 -0.64 8.70 25.91
C GLY A 351 0.71 8.96 26.62
N ARG A 352 0.69 9.16 27.94
CA ARG A 352 1.91 9.42 28.75
C ARG A 352 2.42 8.19 29.50
N LYS A 353 1.57 7.20 29.80
CA LYS A 353 1.90 6.13 30.76
C LYS A 353 2.56 4.91 30.15
N ASN A 354 2.35 4.65 28.87
CA ASN A 354 2.75 3.39 28.27
C ASN A 354 3.66 3.74 27.09
N LYS A 355 4.82 3.09 26.96
CA LYS A 355 5.78 3.22 25.84
C LYS A 355 5.14 2.79 24.51
N ILE A 356 4.08 3.46 24.13
CA ILE A 356 3.14 3.12 23.07
C ILE A 356 3.48 4.01 21.89
N SER A 357 3.43 3.41 20.70
CA SER A 357 3.74 4.11 19.47
C SER A 357 2.71 5.21 19.19
N ARG A 358 3.12 6.24 18.44
CA ARG A 358 2.21 7.27 17.95
C ARG A 358 1.07 6.69 17.11
N ALA A 359 1.37 5.63 16.34
CA ALA A 359 0.38 4.92 15.53
C ALA A 359 -0.73 4.29 16.39
N THR A 360 -0.37 3.70 17.53
CA THR A 360 -1.36 3.07 18.42
C THR A 360 -2.25 4.12 19.11
N MET A 361 -1.68 5.27 19.51
CA MET A 361 -2.46 6.40 20.04
C MET A 361 -3.43 6.98 19.01
N LEU A 362 -3.00 7.08 17.76
CA LEU A 362 -3.83 7.55 16.66
C LEU A 362 -5.00 6.59 16.37
N ALA A 363 -4.74 5.28 16.38
CA ALA A 363 -5.77 4.26 16.20
C ALA A 363 -6.88 4.35 17.27
N LEU A 364 -6.53 4.65 18.53
CA LEU A 364 -7.51 4.86 19.60
C LEU A 364 -8.40 6.07 19.33
N VAL A 365 -7.82 7.19 18.86
CA VAL A 365 -8.57 8.41 18.55
C VAL A 365 -9.54 8.19 17.39
N LEU A 366 -9.10 7.49 16.33
CA LEU A 366 -9.95 7.12 15.20
C LEU A 366 -11.11 6.19 15.63
N ARG A 367 -10.84 5.19 16.49
CA ARG A 367 -11.88 4.29 17.04
C ARG A 367 -12.92 5.01 17.90
N LEU A 368 -12.59 6.14 18.50
CA LEU A 368 -13.54 6.96 19.25
C LEU A 368 -14.49 7.76 18.36
N GLY A 369 -14.29 7.72 17.04
CA GLY A 369 -15.10 8.40 16.04
C GLY A 369 -14.58 9.77 15.64
N TYR A 370 -13.36 10.15 16.02
CA TYR A 370 -12.75 11.42 15.61
C TYR A 370 -11.89 11.23 14.38
N SER A 371 -11.90 12.20 13.47
CA SER A 371 -10.97 12.28 12.34
C SER A 371 -9.73 13.07 12.74
N VAL A 372 -8.56 12.70 12.19
CA VAL A 372 -7.27 13.31 12.54
C VAL A 372 -6.51 13.67 11.28
N SER A 373 -5.96 14.88 11.21
CA SER A 373 -5.05 15.34 10.14
C SER A 373 -3.82 16.03 10.72
N THR A 374 -2.75 16.19 9.95
CA THR A 374 -1.55 16.92 10.38
C THR A 374 -1.77 18.42 10.29
N ALA A 375 -1.30 19.18 11.28
CA ALA A 375 -1.37 20.64 11.25
C ALA A 375 -0.45 21.22 10.16
N PRO A 376 -0.89 22.26 9.43
CA PRO A 376 -0.06 22.94 8.45
C PRO A 376 1.30 23.35 9.05
N GLY A 377 2.40 22.92 8.41
CA GLY A 377 3.77 23.28 8.81
C GLY A 377 4.33 22.54 10.03
N SER A 378 3.66 21.51 10.57
CA SER A 378 4.17 20.76 11.72
C SER A 378 3.72 19.30 11.76
N ILE A 379 4.67 18.37 11.55
CA ILE A 379 4.45 16.90 11.56
C ILE A 379 4.15 16.36 12.97
N SER A 380 4.56 17.08 14.02
CA SER A 380 4.35 16.68 15.42
C SER A 380 2.99 17.11 16.00
N ARG A 381 2.18 17.83 15.22
CA ARG A 381 0.94 18.46 15.66
C ARG A 381 -0.22 18.00 14.81
N PHE A 382 -1.35 17.71 15.46
CA PHE A 382 -2.53 17.19 14.80
C PHE A 382 -3.70 18.18 14.91
N ILE A 383 -4.56 18.11 13.90
CA ILE A 383 -5.89 18.71 13.84
C ILE A 383 -6.89 17.56 14.03
N VAL A 384 -7.78 17.69 14.99
CA VAL A 384 -8.82 16.67 15.27
C VAL A 384 -10.19 17.26 14.99
N THR A 385 -11.01 16.53 14.26
CA THR A 385 -12.40 16.86 13.94
C THR A 385 -13.33 15.73 14.37
N LEU A 386 -14.61 16.04 14.61
CA LEU A 386 -15.67 15.05 14.86
C LEU A 386 -16.02 14.36 13.55
#